data_AF-A0A7J4EM19-F1
#
_entry.id   AF-A0A7J4EM19-F1
#
_cell.length_a   1.000
_cell.length_b   1.000
_cell.length_c   1.000
_cell.angle_alpha   90.00
_cell.angle_beta   90.00
_cell.angle_gamma   90.00
#
_symmetry.space_group_name_H-M   'P 1'
#
loop_
_entity.id
_entity.type
_entity.pdbx_description
1 polymer ?
#
loop_
_entity_poly.entity_id
_entity_poly.type
_entity_poly.pdbx_seq_one_letter_code
_entity_poly.pdbx_strand_id
1 'polypeptide(L)' 'MENNLKFHRIATNNNLENIEGIAFREENEIKLNPNRTLIQDLASLPLPAWHLYESMEIEKGMGNE' A
#
# COMPACT_ATOMS: atom_id res chain seq x y z
N MET A 1 10.54 -1.13 -11.05
CA MET A 1 9.86 -0.09 -11.87
C MET A 1 8.35 -0.31 -11.97
N GLU A 2 7.88 -1.56 -12.03
CA GLU A 2 6.46 -1.92 -12.26
C GLU A 2 5.47 -1.49 -11.14
N ASN A 3 5.88 -1.53 -9.87
CA ASN A 3 4.99 -1.21 -8.74
C ASN A 3 4.59 0.27 -8.66
N ASN A 4 5.47 1.19 -9.03
CA ASN A 4 5.18 2.63 -8.96
C ASN A 4 4.07 3.05 -9.94
N LEU A 5 3.95 2.34 -11.06
CA LEU A 5 2.92 2.60 -12.07
C LEU A 5 1.52 2.21 -11.57
N LYS A 6 1.40 1.16 -10.76
CA LYS A 6 0.11 0.74 -10.18
C LYS A 6 -0.39 1.76 -9.17
N PHE A 7 0.46 2.25 -8.27
CA PHE A 7 0.08 3.30 -7.32
C PHE A 7 -0.32 4.60 -8.02
N HIS A 8 0.42 5.00 -9.06
CA HIS A 8 0.04 6.16 -9.87
C HIS A 8 -1.36 5.99 -10.48
N ARG A 9 -1.63 4.83 -11.11
CA ARG A 9 -2.94 4.52 -11.71
C ARG A 9 -4.09 4.57 -10.69
N ILE A 10 -3.86 4.06 -9.49
CA ILE A 10 -4.83 4.15 -8.38
C ILE A 10 -5.05 5.62 -8.02
N ALA A 11 -3.98 6.39 -7.80
CA ALA A 11 -4.05 7.79 -7.41
C ALA A 11 -4.74 8.67 -8.46
N THR A 12 -4.61 8.34 -9.75
CA THR A 12 -5.22 9.08 -10.87
C THR A 12 -6.54 8.48 -11.34
N ASN A 13 -7.06 7.43 -10.68
CA ASN A 13 -8.25 6.69 -11.09
C ASN A 13 -8.25 6.26 -12.57
N ASN A 14 -7.09 5.82 -13.07
CA ASN A 14 -6.89 5.51 -14.49
C ASN A 14 -6.62 4.02 -14.70
N ASN A 15 -7.42 3.39 -15.57
CA ASN A 15 -7.28 1.99 -15.99
C ASN A 15 -7.15 1.07 -14.75
N LEU A 16 -8.18 1.02 -13.91
CA LEU A 16 -8.15 0.21 -12.68
C LEU A 16 -8.40 -1.27 -12.94
N GLU A 17 -8.98 -1.64 -14.09
CA GLU A 17 -9.40 -3.01 -14.42
C GLU A 17 -8.27 -4.05 -14.40
N ASN A 18 -7.03 -3.64 -14.64
CA ASN A 18 -5.88 -4.55 -14.73
C ASN A 18 -4.99 -4.54 -13.46
N ILE A 19 -5.53 -4.07 -12.34
CA ILE A 19 -4.81 -4.06 -11.05
C ILE A 19 -5.37 -5.17 -10.17
N GLU A 20 -4.60 -6.24 -9.98
CA GLU A 20 -5.03 -7.34 -9.11
C GLU A 20 -5.19 -6.89 -7.64
N GLY A 21 -6.12 -7.53 -6.94
CA GLY A 21 -6.30 -7.38 -5.50
C GLY A 21 -6.99 -6.10 -5.05
N ILE A 22 -7.64 -5.37 -5.95
CA ILE A 22 -8.47 -4.21 -5.61
C ILE A 22 -9.92 -4.41 -6.05
N ALA A 23 -10.81 -3.67 -5.39
CA ALA A 23 -12.17 -3.42 -5.83
C ALA A 23 -12.32 -1.93 -6.12
N PHE A 24 -13.12 -1.57 -7.12
CA PHE A 24 -13.38 -0.17 -7.46
C PHE A 24 -14.82 0.02 -7.93
N ARG A 25 -15.24 1.28 -8.01
CA ARG A 25 -16.58 1.66 -8.47
C ARG A 25 -16.50 2.23 -9.87
N GLU A 26 -17.39 1.78 -10.75
CA GLU A 26 -17.59 2.36 -12.08
C GLU A 26 -19.09 2.45 -12.37
N GLU A 27 -19.58 3.62 -12.79
CA GLU A 27 -20.98 3.82 -13.21
C GLU A 27 -22.07 3.32 -12.24
N ASN A 28 -21.76 3.26 -10.93
CA ASN A 28 -22.55 2.72 -9.81
C ASN A 28 -22.44 1.23 -9.51
N GLU A 29 -21.65 0.48 -10.27
CA GLU A 29 -21.35 -0.91 -9.97
C GLU A 29 -20.01 -1.03 -9.23
N ILE A 30 -19.93 -2.04 -8.36
CA ILE A 30 -18.65 -2.42 -7.74
C ILE A 30 -18.04 -3.51 -8.61
N LYS A 31 -16.90 -3.20 -9.22
CA LYS A 31 -16.09 -4.16 -9.96
C LYS A 31 -15.03 -4.76 -9.04
N LEU A 32 -14.94 -6.08 -9.03
CA LEU A 32 -13.96 -6.84 -8.27
C LEU A 32 -12.91 -7.39 -9.23
N ASN A 33 -11.67 -6.95 -9.09
CA ASN A 33 -10.59 -7.55 -9.85
C ASN A 33 -10.17 -8.88 -9.23
N PRO A 34 -9.50 -9.76 -10.00
CA PRO A 34 -8.95 -11.00 -9.48
C PRO A 34 -8.07 -10.76 -8.26
N ASN A 35 -8.07 -11.73 -7.34
CA ASN A 35 -7.17 -11.71 -6.20
C ASN A 35 -5.72 -11.62 -6.64
N ARG A 36 -4.93 -10.79 -5.95
CA ARG A 36 -3.49 -10.73 -6.18
C ARG A 36 -2.83 -12.06 -5.89
N THR A 37 -1.84 -12.41 -6.71
CA THR A 37 -0.98 -13.57 -6.42
C THR A 37 -0.24 -13.36 -5.09
N LEU A 38 0.01 -14.46 -4.38
CA LEU A 38 0.76 -14.46 -3.13
C LEU A 38 2.21 -14.01 -3.35
N ILE A 39 2.70 -13.09 -2.51
CA ILE A 39 4.09 -12.64 -2.55
C ILE A 39 4.99 -13.80 -2.14
N GLN A 40 5.81 -14.29 -3.07
CA GLN A 40 6.70 -15.42 -2.81
C GLN A 40 7.97 -14.99 -2.07
N ASP A 41 8.52 -13.83 -2.43
CA ASP A 41 9.74 -13.29 -1.84
C ASP A 41 9.43 -12.06 -0.97
N LEU A 42 9.30 -12.28 0.33
CA LEU A 42 9.07 -11.22 1.31
C LEU A 42 10.30 -10.33 1.52
N ALA A 43 11.52 -10.85 1.28
CA ALA A 43 12.75 -10.09 1.45
C ALA A 43 12.96 -9.06 0.34
N SER A 44 12.28 -9.24 -0.80
CA SER A 44 12.24 -8.26 -1.89
C SER A 44 11.42 -7.00 -1.60
N LEU A 45 10.61 -7.00 -0.53
CA LEU A 45 9.76 -5.87 -0.20
C LEU A 45 10.60 -4.67 0.24
N PRO A 46 10.29 -3.44 -0.23
CA PRO A 46 11.00 -2.26 0.26
C PRO A 46 10.74 -2.09 1.75
N LEU A 47 11.74 -1.59 2.47
CA LEU A 47 11.54 -1.20 3.86
C LEU A 47 10.40 -0.17 3.96
N PRO A 48 9.59 -0.24 5.03
CA PRO A 48 8.58 0.77 5.28
C PRO A 48 9.19 2.18 5.34
N ALA A 49 8.43 3.18 4.87
CA ALA A 49 8.86 4.57 4.80
C ALA A 49 8.84 5.27 6.18
N TRP A 50 9.56 4.74 7.17
CA TRP A 50 9.61 5.30 8.53
C TRP A 50 10.09 6.75 8.59
N HIS A 51 10.84 7.21 7.59
CA HIS A 51 11.26 8.61 7.47
C HIS A 51 10.09 9.59 7.25
N LEU A 52 8.92 9.10 6.83
CA LEU A 52 7.68 9.90 6.74
C LEU A 52 6.88 9.89 8.04
N TYR A 53 7.26 9.05 9.00
CA TYR A 53 6.61 8.98 10.29
C TYR A 53 7.24 10.01 11.22
N GLU A 54 6.48 11.04 11.57
CA GLU A 54 6.90 12.02 12.57
C GLU A 54 6.86 11.35 13.95
N SER A 55 8.03 11.18 14.57
CA SER A 55 8.15 10.51 15.86
C SER A 55 7.53 11.36 16.96
N MET A 56 6.37 10.96 17.46
CA MET A 56 6.00 11.31 18.83
C MET A 56 6.98 10.53 19.72
N GLU A 57 7.92 11.25 20.34
CA GLU A 57 8.79 10.72 21.38
C GLU A 57 7.91 9.98 22.39
N ILE A 58 8.04 8.66 22.49
CA ILE A 58 7.47 7.92 23.60
C ILE A 58 8.28 8.36 24.81
N GLU A 59 7.75 9.31 25.58
CA GLU A 59 8.40 9.88 26.76
C GLU A 59 9.01 8.75 27.59
N LYS A 60 10.29 8.94 27.93
CA LYS A 60 11.10 8.04 28.74
C LYS A 60 10.49 7.88 30.13
N GLY A 61 9.56 6.94 30.26
CA GLY A 61 9.20 6.32 31.52
C GLY A 61 10.18 5.18 31.84
N MET A 62 11.46 5.48 32.01
CA MET A 62 12.38 4.57 32.71
C MET A 62 12.67 5.18 34.08
N GLY A 63 12.26 4.44 35.10
CA GLY A 63 12.23 4.86 36.49
C GLY A 63 13.57 5.35 37.01
N ASN A 64 13.47 6.29 37.95
CA ASN A 64 14.59 6.67 38.81
C ASN A 64 14.96 5.44 39.65
N GLU A 65 16.16 4.90 39.41
CA GLU A 65 16.87 4.06 40.39
C GLU A 65 17.48 4.95 41.48
#